data_AF-A0A359HEK4-F1
#
_entry.id   AF-A0A359HEK4-F1
#
_cell.length_a   1.000
_cell.length_b   1.000
_cell.length_c   1.000
_cell.angle_alpha   90.00
_cell.angle_beta   90.00
_cell.angle_gamma   90.00
#
_symmetry.space_group_name_H-M   'P 1'
#
loop_
_entity.id
_entity.type
_entity.pdbx_description
1 polymer ?
#
loop_
_entity_poly.entity_id
_entity_poly.type
_entity_poly.pdbx_seq_one_letter_code
_entity_poly.pdbx_strand_id
1 'polypeptide(L)' 'VPFEGPTDLFILPGYKFGVVDAMITNFHLPRSTLVMLVSAFAGREKILAAYEAAKGDGYRFYSFGDAMLIL' A
#
# COMPACT_ATOMS: atom_id res chain seq x y z
N VAL A 1 15.14 16.02 19.75
CA VAL A 1 13.71 16.02 20.15
C VAL A 1 12.93 15.21 19.13
N PRO A 2 11.91 14.44 19.52
CA PRO A 2 10.98 13.84 18.56
C PRO A 2 10.35 14.92 17.67
N PHE A 3 10.07 14.59 16.42
CA PHE A 3 9.37 15.49 15.52
C PHE A 3 7.87 15.52 15.87
N GLU A 4 7.27 16.71 15.85
CA GLU A 4 5.82 16.92 15.96
C GLU A 4 5.40 17.95 14.91
N GLY A 5 4.41 17.61 14.09
CA GLY A 5 3.91 18.47 13.02
C GLY A 5 2.99 17.71 12.06
N PRO A 6 2.17 18.42 11.28
CA PRO A 6 1.32 17.79 10.27
C PRO A 6 2.14 17.28 9.08
N THR A 7 1.52 16.42 8.27
CA THR A 7 2.06 15.96 6.99
C THR A 7 1.03 16.18 5.88
N ASP A 8 1.47 16.85 4.82
CA ASP A 8 0.71 17.01 3.56
C ASP A 8 1.33 16.18 2.42
N LEU A 9 2.22 15.23 2.77
CA LEU A 9 2.96 14.43 1.80
C LEU A 9 2.03 13.47 1.05
N PHE A 10 2.09 13.54 -0.29
CA PHE A 10 1.43 12.59 -1.16
C PHE A 10 2.45 11.65 -1.81
N ILE A 11 2.39 10.37 -1.46
CA ILE A 11 3.29 9.35 -1.99
C ILE A 11 2.71 8.73 -3.26
N LEU A 12 3.43 8.89 -4.36
CA LEU A 12 3.04 8.44 -5.70
C LEU A 12 4.10 7.52 -6.32
N PRO A 13 3.73 6.70 -7.32
CA PRO A 13 4.70 5.90 -8.06
C PRO A 13 5.90 6.73 -8.53
N GLY A 14 7.11 6.26 -8.23
CA GLY A 14 8.37 6.98 -8.43
C GLY A 14 8.95 7.61 -7.16
N TYR A 15 8.21 7.64 -6.05
CA TYR A 15 8.72 8.06 -4.75
C TYR A 15 9.80 7.10 -4.23
N LYS A 16 10.87 7.66 -3.66
CA LYS A 16 11.96 6.89 -3.03
C LYS A 16 11.76 6.89 -1.52
N PHE A 17 11.51 5.72 -0.95
CA PHE A 17 11.39 5.54 0.50
C PHE A 17 12.77 5.65 1.16
N GLY A 18 12.89 6.51 2.17
CA GLY A 18 14.15 6.76 2.87
C GLY A 18 14.28 6.07 4.23
N VAL A 19 13.20 5.47 4.75
CA VAL A 19 13.14 4.91 6.12
C VAL A 19 12.40 3.57 6.18
N VAL A 20 11.38 3.37 5.35
CA VAL A 20 10.53 2.17 5.41
C VAL A 20 11.08 1.11 4.47
N ASP A 21 11.51 -0.03 5.01
CA ASP A 21 12.01 -1.18 4.24
C ASP A 21 10.94 -2.25 3.98
N ALA A 22 9.90 -2.33 4.81
CA ALA A 22 8.79 -3.27 4.68
C ALA A 22 7.48 -2.62 5.12
N MET A 23 6.35 -3.13 4.62
CA MET A 23 5.02 -2.57 4.89
C MET A 23 3.99 -3.65 5.21
N ILE A 24 3.26 -3.48 6.31
CA ILE A 24 2.03 -4.22 6.59
C ILE A 24 0.86 -3.26 6.39
N THR A 25 -0.10 -3.66 5.56
CA THR A 25 -1.26 -2.81 5.24
C THR A 25 -2.44 -3.65 4.76
N ASN A 26 -3.63 -3.05 4.65
CA ASN A 26 -4.83 -3.74 4.18
C ASN A 26 -4.86 -3.81 2.64
N PHE A 27 -5.82 -4.55 2.09
CA PHE A 27 -6.20 -4.42 0.68
C PHE A 27 -7.14 -3.21 0.48
N HIS A 28 -6.69 -2.27 -0.35
CA HIS A 28 -7.33 -0.97 -0.54
C HIS A 28 -8.27 -0.97 -1.75
N LEU A 29 -9.18 0.01 -1.84
CA LEU A 29 -10.12 0.08 -2.96
C LEU A 29 -9.44 0.54 -4.26
N PRO A 30 -9.89 0.06 -5.44
CA PRO A 30 -9.45 0.58 -6.72
C PRO A 30 -9.61 2.10 -6.81
N ARG A 31 -8.62 2.78 -7.42
CA ARG A 31 -8.58 4.25 -7.57
C ARG A 31 -8.51 5.05 -6.26
N SER A 32 -8.10 4.42 -5.15
CA SER A 32 -7.78 5.12 -3.90
C SER A 32 -6.32 5.61 -3.89
N THR A 33 -6.06 6.65 -3.11
CA THR A 33 -4.71 7.18 -2.86
C THR A 33 -3.81 6.15 -2.16
N LEU A 34 -4.40 5.28 -1.33
CA LEU A 34 -3.68 4.19 -0.66
C LEU A 34 -3.20 3.13 -1.66
N VAL A 35 -3.96 2.83 -2.72
CA VAL A 35 -3.46 1.97 -3.82
C VAL A 35 -2.26 2.62 -4.51
N MET A 36 -2.22 3.95 -4.64
CA MET A 36 -1.08 4.65 -5.22
C MET A 36 0.15 4.55 -4.31
N LEU A 37 -0.01 4.68 -3.00
CA LEU A 37 1.06 4.54 -2.01
C LEU A 37 1.68 3.14 -2.04
N VAL A 38 0.88 2.09 -1.98
CA VAL A 38 1.42 0.71 -2.02
C VAL A 38 2.04 0.39 -3.39
N SER A 39 1.52 0.99 -4.47
CA SER A 39 2.12 0.88 -5.81
C SER A 39 3.44 1.63 -5.92
N ALA A 40 3.62 2.74 -5.19
CA ALA A 40 4.89 3.43 -5.09
C ALA A 40 5.95 2.59 -4.36
N PHE A 41 5.52 1.82 -3.35
CA PHE A 41 6.38 0.98 -2.56
C PHE A 41 6.83 -0.29 -3.30
N ALA A 42 5.88 -1.05 -3.87
CA ALA A 42 6.16 -2.38 -4.42
C ALA A 42 6.11 -2.47 -5.96
N GLY A 43 5.78 -1.37 -6.64
CA GLY A 43 5.54 -1.33 -8.07
C GLY A 43 4.08 -1.67 -8.43
N ARG A 44 3.51 -0.90 -9.36
CA ARG A 44 2.09 -0.99 -9.75
C ARG A 44 1.69 -2.38 -10.25
N GLU A 45 2.46 -2.96 -11.17
CA GLU A 45 2.10 -4.24 -11.80
C GLU A 45 2.05 -5.38 -10.78
N LYS A 46 3.02 -5.43 -9.87
CA LYS A 46 3.07 -6.43 -8.79
C LYS A 46 1.87 -6.30 -7.84
N ILE A 47 1.53 -5.07 -7.43
CA ILE A 47 0.37 -4.82 -6.58
C ILE A 47 -0.93 -5.25 -7.27
N LEU A 48 -1.12 -4.90 -8.55
CA LEU A 48 -2.32 -5.28 -9.29
C LEU A 48 -2.43 -6.80 -9.44
N ALA A 49 -1.32 -7.49 -9.75
CA ALA A 49 -1.29 -8.95 -9.81
C ALA A 49 -1.64 -9.60 -8.45
N ALA A 50 -1.09 -9.07 -7.35
CA ALA A 50 -1.42 -9.54 -6.00
C ALA A 50 -2.91 -9.33 -5.66
N TYR A 51 -3.52 -8.24 -6.11
CA TYR A 51 -4.95 -7.98 -5.90
C TYR A 51 -5.82 -8.95 -6.68
N GLU A 52 -5.45 -9.27 -7.93
CA GLU A 52 -6.17 -10.29 -8.72
C GLU A 52 -6.07 -11.68 -8.07
N ALA A 53 -4.88 -12.06 -7.60
CA ALA A 53 -4.68 -13.32 -6.86
C ALA A 53 -5.53 -13.36 -5.57
N ALA A 54 -5.47 -12.31 -4.75
CA ALA A 54 -6.24 -12.22 -3.51
C ALA A 54 -7.76 -12.30 -3.75
N LYS A 55 -8.27 -11.69 -4.82
CA LYS A 55 -9.68 -11.85 -5.22
C LYS A 55 -10.00 -13.29 -5.61
N GLY A 56 -9.12 -13.95 -6.39
CA GLY A 56 -9.28 -15.35 -6.77
C GLY A 56 -9.34 -16.29 -5.57
N ASP A 57 -8.56 -15.97 -4.53
CA ASP A 57 -8.46 -16.76 -3.29
C ASP A 57 -9.51 -16.36 -2.23
N GLY A 58 -10.42 -15.41 -2.53
CA GLY A 58 -11.51 -15.04 -1.64
C GLY A 58 -11.10 -14.19 -0.43
N TYR A 59 -10.01 -13.43 -0.54
CA TYR A 59 -9.58 -12.50 0.51
C TYR A 59 -10.64 -11.42 0.76
N ARG A 60 -10.73 -10.99 2.02
CA ARG A 60 -11.58 -9.90 2.47
C ARG A 60 -10.83 -8.58 2.31
N PHE A 61 -11.44 -7.60 1.67
CA PHE A 61 -10.83 -6.29 1.41
C PHE A 61 -11.27 -5.24 2.44
N TYR A 62 -10.65 -4.06 2.41
CA TYR A 62 -11.01 -2.87 3.19
C TYR A 62 -10.62 -2.92 4.68
N SER A 63 -11.21 -2.06 5.50
CA SER A 63 -10.76 -1.74 6.86
C SER A 63 -10.70 -2.92 7.82
N PHE A 64 -11.61 -3.89 7.67
CA PHE A 64 -11.72 -5.08 8.53
C PHE A 64 -11.43 -6.38 7.78
N GLY A 65 -10.81 -6.25 6.61
CA GLY A 65 -10.42 -7.37 5.77
C GLY A 65 -9.12 -8.03 6.23
N ASP A 66 -8.52 -8.75 5.31
CA ASP A 66 -7.20 -9.35 5.47
C ASP A 66 -6.09 -8.32 5.19
N ALA A 67 -4.87 -8.70 5.53
CA ALA A 67 -3.68 -7.85 5.40
C ALA A 67 -2.71 -8.38 4.32
N MET A 68 -1.89 -7.47 3.83
CA MET A 68 -0.77 -7.71 2.94
C MET A 68 0.52 -7.30 3.65
N LEU A 69 1.52 -8.17 3.62
CA LEU A 69 2.89 -7.88 4.00
C LEU A 69 3.73 -7.74 2.72
N ILE A 70 4.46 -6.63 2.61
CA ILE A 70 5.39 -6.36 1.53
C ILE A 70 6.80 -6.29 2.13
N LEU A 71 7.71 -7.09 1.59
CA LEU A 71 9.12 -7.24 1.99
C LEU A 71 10.07 -6.82 0.87
#